data_AF-A0A932ZZF6-F1
#
_entry.id   AF-A0A932ZZF6-F1
#
_cell.length_a   1.000
_cell.length_b   1.000
_cell.length_c   1.000
_cell.angle_alpha   90.00
_cell.angle_beta   90.00
_cell.angle_gamma   90.00
#
_symmetry.space_group_name_H-M   'P 1'
#
loop_
_entity.id
_entity.type
_entity.pdbx_description
1 polymer ?
#
loop_
_entity_poly.entity_id
_entity_poly.type
_entity_poly.pdbx_seq_one_letter_code
_entity_poly.pdbx_strand_id
1 'polypeptide(L)'
;MARKKTTVYIEEDVLKAAKIAATLTGKKEYQVFESALRQYLGFAILEKAWSKNRLSEAEALRLAYRELHSARRKMNAQGRR
;
A
#
# COMPACT_ATOMS: atom_id res chain seq x y z
N MET A 1 6.43 -2.67 -12.20
CA MET A 1 5.15 -2.34 -12.87
C MET A 1 5.37 -1.19 -13.83
N ALA A 2 4.67 -1.17 -14.97
CA ALA A 2 4.74 -0.07 -15.94
C ALA A 2 4.14 1.21 -15.34
N ARG A 3 4.75 2.37 -15.62
CA ARG A 3 4.26 3.69 -15.17
C ARG A 3 3.31 4.28 -16.22
N LYS A 4 2.20 4.88 -15.77
CA LYS A 4 1.24 5.58 -16.62
C LYS A 4 1.24 7.07 -16.29
N LYS A 5 1.29 7.93 -17.31
CA LYS A 5 1.17 9.39 -17.13
C LYS A 5 -0.25 9.76 -16.72
N THR A 6 -0.38 10.68 -15.78
CA THR A 6 -1.65 11.22 -15.29
C THR A 6 -1.43 12.69 -14.95
N THR A 7 -2.44 13.52 -15.24
CA THR A 7 -2.43 14.95 -14.93
C THR A 7 -3.49 15.22 -13.87
N VAL A 8 -3.12 15.92 -12.81
CA VAL A 8 -4.02 16.32 -11.72
C VAL A 8 -3.82 17.80 -11.41
N TYR A 9 -4.87 18.44 -10.90
CA TYR A 9 -4.74 19.77 -10.31
C TYR A 9 -4.18 19.64 -8.89
N ILE A 10 -3.28 20.56 -8.53
CA ILE A 10 -2.62 20.60 -7.23
C ILE A 10 -2.40 22.07 -6.86
N GLU A 11 -2.47 22.38 -5.57
CA GLU A 11 -2.14 23.71 -5.07
C GLU A 11 -0.68 24.06 -5.36
N GLU A 12 -0.43 25.34 -5.66
CA GLU A 12 0.89 25.83 -6.06
C GLU A 12 1.93 25.59 -4.95
N ASP A 13 1.55 25.80 -3.69
CA ASP A 13 2.46 25.65 -2.55
C ASP A 13 2.84 24.20 -2.31
N VAL A 14 1.93 23.26 -2.57
CA VAL A 14 2.23 21.82 -2.51
C VAL A 14 3.19 21.42 -3.62
N LEU A 15 3.01 21.96 -4.83
CA LEU A 15 3.94 21.74 -5.94
C LEU A 15 5.35 22.30 -5.63
N LYS A 16 5.43 23.50 -5.04
CA LYS A 16 6.71 24.10 -4.59
C LYS A 16 7.38 23.23 -3.53
N ALA A 17 6.65 22.77 -2.52
CA ALA A 17 7.18 21.89 -1.49
C ALA A 17 7.72 20.57 -2.08
N ALA A 18 7.00 19.98 -3.04
CA ALA A 18 7.43 18.76 -3.72
C ALA A 18 8.73 18.96 -4.51
N LYS A 19 8.91 20.12 -5.16
CA LYS A 19 10.16 20.49 -5.87
C LYS A 19 11.34 20.58 -4.92
N ILE A 20 11.18 21.27 -3.80
CA ILE A 20 12.22 21.40 -2.78
C ILE A 20 12.60 20.02 -2.25
N ALA A 21 11.61 19.19 -1.91
CA ALA A 21 11.85 17.83 -1.44
C ALA A 21 12.58 16.97 -2.49
N ALA A 22 12.24 17.10 -3.76
CA ALA A 22 12.90 16.41 -4.86
C ALA A 22 14.40 16.80 -4.95
N THR A 23 14.70 18.10 -4.89
CA THR A 23 16.07 18.62 -4.84
C THR A 23 16.84 18.09 -3.63
N LEU A 24 16.27 18.19 -2.42
CA LEU A 24 16.92 17.75 -1.18
C LEU A 24 17.21 16.24 -1.15
N THR A 25 16.36 15.44 -1.80
CA THR A 25 16.49 13.98 -1.82
C THR A 25 17.19 13.43 -3.06
N GLY A 26 17.59 14.29 -4.01
CA GLY A 26 18.14 13.87 -5.30
C GLY A 26 17.15 13.08 -6.17
N LYS A 27 15.84 13.23 -5.91
CA LYS A 27 14.77 12.53 -6.62
C LYS A 27 14.16 13.42 -7.69
N LYS A 28 13.42 12.81 -8.62
CA LYS A 28 12.53 13.52 -9.54
C LYS A 28 11.19 13.84 -8.84
N GLU A 29 10.55 14.94 -9.22
CA GLU A 29 9.26 15.39 -8.65
C GLU A 29 8.21 14.27 -8.60
N TYR A 30 8.03 13.53 -9.70
CA TYR A 30 7.06 12.42 -9.75
C TYR A 30 7.36 11.32 -8.72
N GLN A 31 8.60 11.12 -8.31
CA GLN A 31 8.96 10.12 -7.28
C GLN A 31 8.54 10.59 -5.90
N VAL A 32 8.57 11.90 -5.65
CA VAL A 32 8.04 12.49 -4.41
C VAL A 32 6.53 12.30 -4.36
N PHE A 33 5.82 12.64 -5.45
CA PHE A 33 4.37 12.42 -5.55
C PHE A 33 3.99 10.94 -5.41
N GLU A 34 4.70 10.05 -6.12
CA GLU A 34 4.44 8.61 -6.04
C GLU A 34 4.68 8.08 -4.61
N SER A 35 5.74 8.52 -3.93
CA SER A 35 6.03 8.10 -2.54
C SER A 35 4.93 8.58 -1.58
N ALA A 36 4.52 9.84 -1.68
CA ALA A 36 3.47 10.41 -0.83
C ALA A 36 2.12 9.71 -1.05
N LEU A 37 1.73 9.48 -2.31
CA LEU A 37 0.50 8.76 -2.65
C LEU A 37 0.53 7.31 -2.15
N ARG A 38 1.65 6.60 -2.30
CA ARG A 38 1.80 5.24 -1.77
C ARG A 38 1.70 5.19 -0.26
N GLN A 39 2.24 6.19 0.43
CA GLN A 39 2.15 6.28 1.88
C GLN A 39 0.72 6.58 2.32
N TYR A 40 0.07 7.57 1.70
CA TYR A 40 -1.30 7.97 2.01
C TYR A 40 -2.31 6.85 1.75
N LEU A 41 -2.17 6.15 0.63
CA LEU A 41 -3.04 5.03 0.23
C LEU A 41 -2.67 3.71 0.92
N GLY A 42 -1.69 3.69 1.83
CA GLY A 42 -1.31 2.50 2.59
C GLY A 42 -0.50 1.44 1.80
N PHE A 43 -0.13 1.70 0.55
CA PHE A 43 0.74 0.80 -0.22
C PHE A 43 2.11 0.61 0.45
N ALA A 44 2.63 1.64 1.12
CA ALA A 44 3.88 1.51 1.86
C ALA A 44 3.78 0.52 3.04
N ILE A 45 2.60 0.40 3.66
CA ILE A 45 2.35 -0.56 4.75
C ILE A 45 2.23 -1.97 4.16
N LEU A 46 1.50 -2.11 3.05
CA LEU A 46 1.38 -3.38 2.31
C LEU A 46 2.75 -3.87 1.83
N GLU A 47 3.58 -3.02 1.24
CA GLU A 47 4.93 -3.38 0.80
C GLU A 47 5.85 -3.73 1.99
N LYS A 48 5.71 -3.04 3.14
CA LYS A 48 6.47 -3.39 4.35
C LYS A 48 6.00 -4.71 4.97
N ALA A 49 4.69 -5.00 4.93
CA ALA A 49 4.14 -6.26 5.39
C ALA A 49 4.53 -7.42 4.47
N TRP A 50 4.48 -7.21 3.15
CA TRP A 50 4.90 -8.18 2.16
C TRP A 50 6.42 -8.42 2.14
N SER A 51 7.24 -7.38 2.28
CA SER A 51 8.71 -7.54 2.29
C SER A 51 9.23 -8.30 3.52
N LYS A 52 8.48 -8.33 4.62
CA LYS A 52 8.79 -9.15 5.80
C LYS A 52 8.30 -10.59 5.69
N ASN A 53 7.53 -10.92 4.65
CA ASN A 53 6.90 -12.23 4.56
C ASN A 53 7.86 -13.24 3.92
N ARG A 54 8.28 -14.23 4.71
CA ARG A 54 9.11 -15.36 4.26
C ARG A 54 8.29 -16.56 3.76
N LEU A 55 6.96 -16.44 3.77
CA LEU A 55 6.09 -17.54 3.37
C LEU A 55 6.14 -17.70 1.85
N SER A 56 6.32 -18.96 1.41
CA SER A 56 6.07 -19.34 0.03
C SER A 56 4.59 -19.10 -0.33
N GLU A 57 4.30 -19.01 -1.63
CA GLU A 57 2.93 -18.81 -2.12
C GLU A 57 1.94 -19.84 -1.58
N ALA A 58 2.35 -21.11 -1.53
CA ALA A 58 1.54 -22.20 -0.99
C ALA A 58 1.24 -22.01 0.51
N GLU A 59 2.22 -21.55 1.30
CA GLU A 59 2.04 -21.31 2.73
C GLU A 59 1.15 -20.09 3.00
N ALA A 60 1.29 -19.04 2.19
CA ALA A 60 0.46 -17.85 2.25
C ALA A 60 -1.01 -18.18 1.95
N LEU A 61 -1.27 -18.94 0.88
CA LEU A 61 -2.61 -19.42 0.54
C LEU A 61 -3.19 -20.28 1.66
N ARG A 62 -2.42 -21.24 2.17
CA ARG A 62 -2.88 -22.11 3.27
C ARG A 62 -3.23 -21.31 4.52
N LEU A 63 -2.47 -20.27 4.85
CA LEU A 63 -2.77 -19.37 5.97
C LEU A 63 -4.07 -18.59 5.73
N ALA A 64 -4.22 -17.99 4.54
CA ALA A 64 -5.41 -17.22 4.17
C ALA A 64 -6.70 -18.05 4.26
N TYR A 65 -6.70 -19.27 3.69
CA TYR A 65 -7.85 -20.16 3.75
C TYR A 65 -8.18 -20.58 5.19
N ARG A 66 -7.16 -20.88 6.01
CA ARG A 66 -7.36 -21.24 7.42
C ARG A 66 -8.07 -20.14 8.20
N GLU A 67 -7.64 -18.89 8.03
CA GLU A 67 -8.27 -17.74 8.70
C GLU A 67 -9.66 -17.44 8.16
N LEU A 68 -9.87 -17.56 6.85
CA LEU A 68 -11.21 -17.43 6.27
C LEU A 68 -12.19 -18.46 6.84
N HIS A 69 -11.76 -19.72 6.96
CA HIS A 69 -12.56 -20.76 7.58
C HIS A 69 -12.79 -20.50 9.07
N SER A 70 -11.80 -19.96 9.80
CA SER A 70 -11.92 -19.61 11.22
C SER A 70 -12.96 -18.50 11.44
N ALA A 71 -12.92 -17.45 10.62
CA ALA A 71 -13.85 -16.33 10.65
C ALA A 71 -15.29 -16.76 10.33
N ARG A 72 -15.47 -17.60 9.30
CA ARG A 72 -16.78 -18.16 8.94
C ARG A 72 -17.38 -19.01 10.07
N ARG A 73 -16.56 -19.82 10.75
CA ARG A 73 -17.02 -20.61 11.90
C ARG A 73 -17.47 -19.72 13.07
N LYS A 74 -16.71 -18.66 13.37
CA LYS A 74 -17.07 -17.69 14.41
C LYS A 74 -18.39 -16.98 14.09
N MET A 75 -18.55 -16.52 12.84
CA MET A 75 -19.77 -15.86 12.40
C MET A 75 -21.01 -16.78 12.46
N ASN A 76 -20.86 -18.05 12.06
CA ASN A 76 -21.92 -19.04 12.14
C ASN A 76 -22.26 -19.44 13.59
N ALA A 77 -21.30 -19.34 14.52
CA ALA A 77 -21.54 -19.54 15.94
C ALA A 77 -22.22 -18.32 16.59
N GLN A 78 -21.96 -17.11 16.08
CA GLN A 78 -22.55 -15.86 16.57
C GLN A 78 -24.01 -15.67 16.13
N GLY A 79 -24.38 -16.14 14.94
CA GLY A 79 -25.77 -16.12 14.43
C GLY A 79 -26.69 -17.24 14.96
N ARG A 80 -26.21 -18.07 15.90
CA ARG A 80 -26.94 -19.17 16.53
C ARG A 80 -27.33 -18.88 18.00
N ARG A 81 -27.21 -17.63 18.43
CA ARG A 81 -27.65 -17.13 19.74
C ARG A 81 -28.83 -16.20 19.60
#